data_AF-A0A2R4M1Q5-F1
#
_entry.id   AF-A0A2R4M1Q5-F1
#
_cell.length_a   1.000
_cell.length_b   1.000
_cell.length_c   1.000
_cell.angle_alpha   90.00
_cell.angle_beta   90.00
_cell.angle_gamma   90.00
#
_symmetry.space_group_name_H-M   'P 1'
#
loop_
_entity.id
_entity.type
_entity.pdbx_description
1 polymer ?
#
loop_
_entity_poly.entity_id
_entity_poly.type
_entity_poly.pdbx_seq_one_letter_code
_entity_poly.pdbx_strand_id
1 'polypeptide(L)' 'MAKGKFITEFERDVIRIGYAKGIKAPQIARFLKRGKVVVYNHIKAMEGDGTIGALPMCFMCDEIAEAIRNAQ' A
#
# COMPACT_ATOMS: atom_id res chain seq x y z
N MET A 1 18.32 -2.55 -8.46
CA MET A 1 17.69 -2.06 -7.22
C MET A 1 17.36 -3.27 -6.35
N ALA A 2 17.99 -3.40 -5.19
CA ALA A 2 17.77 -4.55 -4.30
C ALA A 2 16.31 -4.61 -3.88
N LYS A 3 15.64 -5.75 -4.11
CA LYS A 3 14.30 -6.00 -3.57
C LYS A 3 14.44 -6.05 -2.05
N GLY A 4 14.04 -4.99 -1.35
CA GLY A 4 14.12 -4.94 0.11
C GLY A 4 13.49 -6.20 0.71
N LYS A 5 14.12 -6.82 1.70
CA LYS A 5 13.64 -8.11 2.24
C LYS A 5 12.29 -7.98 2.97
N PHE A 6 11.94 -6.76 3.39
CA PHE A 6 10.76 -6.46 4.19
C PHE A 6 9.99 -5.25 3.62
N ILE A 7 8.69 -5.17 3.91
CA ILE A 7 7.88 -3.96 3.69
C ILE A 7 8.19 -2.95 4.80
N THR A 8 8.52 -1.72 4.41
CA THR A 8 8.76 -0.62 5.35
C THR A 8 7.45 -0.06 5.90
N GLU A 9 7.52 0.76 6.96
CA GLU A 9 6.32 1.45 7.47
C GLU A 9 5.69 2.37 6.41
N PHE A 10 6.52 3.11 5.66
CA PHE A 10 6.04 3.93 4.54
C PHE A 10 5.29 3.09 3.50
N GLU A 11 5.84 1.96 3.08
CA GLU A 11 5.17 1.06 2.13
C GLU A 11 3.87 0.50 2.71
N ARG A 12 3.82 0.24 4.02
CA ARG A 12 2.62 -0.19 4.72
C ARG A 12 1.53 0.88 4.70
N ASP A 13 1.90 2.14 4.93
CA ASP A 13 0.97 3.28 4.86
C ASP A 13 0.44 3.49 3.44
N VAL A 14 1.30 3.35 2.42
CA VAL A 14 0.87 3.37 1.01
C VAL A 14 -0.14 2.26 0.73
N ILE A 15 0.04 1.06 1.28
CA ILE A 15 -0.93 -0.04 1.15
C ILE A 15 -2.25 0.32 1.82
N ARG A 16 -2.23 0.87 3.04
CA ARG A 16 -3.45 1.30 3.76
C ARG A 16 -4.22 2.37 2.99
N ILE A 17 -3.52 3.40 2.49
CA ILE A 17 -4.10 4.47 1.68
C ILE A 17 -4.72 3.91 0.41
N GLY A 18 -3.97 3.08 -0.33
CA GLY A 18 -4.45 2.47 -1.56
C GLY A 18 -5.70 1.61 -1.32
N TYR A 19 -5.70 0.79 -0.27
CA TYR A 19 -6.84 -0.03 0.13
C TYR A 19 -8.07 0.82 0.48
N ALA A 20 -7.91 1.83 1.34
CA ALA A 20 -9.00 2.71 1.75
C ALA A 20 -9.59 3.52 0.59
N LYS A 21 -8.78 3.83 -0.43
CA LYS A 21 -9.22 4.53 -1.65
C LYS A 21 -9.69 3.59 -2.77
N GLY A 22 -9.88 2.30 -2.48
CA GLY A 22 -10.41 1.30 -3.40
C GLY A 22 -9.45 0.90 -4.52
N ILE A 23 -8.15 1.17 -4.39
CA ILE A 23 -7.14 0.81 -5.38
C ILE A 23 -6.79 -0.68 -5.23
N LYS A 24 -6.74 -1.40 -6.36
CA LYS A 24 -6.50 -2.84 -6.34
C LYS A 24 -5.04 -3.15 -5.98
N ALA A 25 -4.84 -4.20 -5.18
CA ALA A 25 -3.50 -4.64 -4.75
C ALA A 25 -2.45 -4.80 -5.88
N PRO A 26 -2.79 -5.24 -7.12
CA PRO A 26 -1.82 -5.28 -8.21
C PRO A 26 -1.29 -3.90 -8.64
N GLN A 27 -2.09 -2.84 -8.53
CA GLN A 27 -1.68 -1.46 -8.84
C GLN A 27 -0.77 -0.91 -7.74
N ILE A 28 -1.15 -1.14 -6.47
CA ILE A 28 -0.32 -0.80 -5.30
C ILE A 28 1.04 -1.50 -5.40
N ALA A 29 1.06 -2.78 -5.76
CA ALA A 29 2.29 -3.54 -5.95
C ALA A 29 3.18 -2.98 -7.08
N ARG A 30 2.59 -2.50 -8.18
CA ARG A 30 3.31 -1.84 -9.27
C ARG A 30 3.97 -0.55 -8.80
N PHE A 31 3.19 0.31 -8.12
CA PHE A 31 3.69 1.56 -7.55
C PHE A 31 4.86 1.32 -6.58
N LEU A 32 4.72 0.36 -5.66
CA LEU A 32 5.77 0.01 -4.69
C LEU A 32 6.92 -0.81 -5.28
N LYS A 33 6.84 -1.23 -6.55
CA LYS A 33 7.78 -2.17 -7.20
C LYS A 33 7.96 -3.46 -6.38
N ARG A 34 6.87 -3.94 -5.76
CA ARG A 34 6.81 -5.16 -4.94
C ARG A 34 6.08 -6.29 -5.67
N GLY A 35 6.33 -7.52 -5.22
CA GLY A 35 5.57 -8.67 -5.70
C GLY A 35 4.11 -8.59 -5.25
N LYS A 36 3.17 -8.91 -6.15
CA LYS A 36 1.72 -8.88 -5.86
C LYS A 36 1.38 -9.66 -4.60
N VAL A 37 1.91 -10.88 -4.47
CA VAL A 37 1.68 -11.77 -3.33
C VAL A 37 2.11 -11.13 -2.01
N VAL A 38 3.22 -10.37 -2.01
CA VAL A 38 3.71 -9.67 -0.81
C VAL A 38 2.69 -8.64 -0.34
N VAL A 39 2.14 -7.84 -1.26
CA VAL A 39 1.12 -6.84 -0.94
C VAL A 39 -0.18 -7.50 -0.46
N TYR A 40 -0.64 -8.57 -1.12
CA TYR A 40 -1.82 -9.32 -0.69
C TYR A 40 -1.66 -9.91 0.72
N ASN A 41 -0.51 -10.49 1.02
CA ASN A 41 -0.23 -11.04 2.34
C ASN A 41 -0.22 -9.95 3.41
N HIS A 42 0.33 -8.78 3.11
CA HIS A 42 0.31 -7.65 4.04
C HIS A 42 -1.09 -7.06 4.25
N ILE A 43 -1.92 -6.98 3.22
CA ILE A 43 -3.33 -6.56 3.37
C ILE A 43 -4.05 -7.53 4.30
N LYS A 44 -3.95 -8.85 4.06
CA LYS A 44 -4.57 -9.86 4.92
C LYS A 44 -4.07 -9.82 6.36
N ALA A 45 -2.77 -9.63 6.56
CA ALA A 45 -2.20 -9.49 7.90
C ALA A 45 -2.79 -8.26 8.61
N MET A 46 -2.85 -7.11 7.94
CA MET A 46 -3.42 -5.89 8.53
C MET A 46 -4.94 -5.96 8.75
N GLU A 47 -5.67 -6.69 7.90
CA GLU A 47 -7.10 -6.99 8.11
C GLU A 47 -7.28 -7.87 9.35
N GLY A 48 -6.46 -8.93 9.50
CA GLY A 48 -6.47 -9.80 10.68
C GLY A 48 -6.10 -9.07 11.98
N ASP A 49 -5.13 -8.16 11.91
CA ASP A 49 -4.69 -7.34 13.04
C ASP A 49 -5.62 -6.15 13.34
N GLY A 50 -6.63 -5.89 12.49
CA GLY A 50 -7.52 -4.73 12.60
C GLY A 50 -6.84 -3.37 12.34
N THR A 51 -5.63 -3.36 11.76
CA THR A 51 -4.81 -2.15 11.54
C THR A 51 -4.89 -1.60 10.12
N ILE A 52 -5.66 -2.22 9.23
CA ILE A 52 -5.79 -1.78 7.83
C ILE A 52 -6.43 -0.39 7.70
N GLY A 53 -7.31 -0.01 8.64
CA GLY A 53 -7.95 1.30 8.70
C GLY A 53 -7.15 2.40 9.41
N ALA A 54 -5.96 2.09 9.93
CA ALA A 54 -5.10 3.06 10.62
C ALA A 54 -4.41 3.99 9.60
N LEU A 55 -5.19 4.89 9.00
CA LEU A 55 -4.71 5.81 7.97
C LEU A 55 -3.85 6.94 8.59
N PRO A 56 -2.76 7.36 7.92
CA PRO A 56 -2.00 8.54 8.33
C PRO A 56 -2.85 9.82 8.30
N MET A 57 -2.57 10.77 9.20
CA MET A 57 -3.26 12.08 9.26
C MET A 57 -3.11 12.87 7.93
N CYS A 58 -4.22 13.44 7.47
CA CYS A 58 -4.61 13.44 6.06
C CYS A 58 -4.32 14.73 5.27
N PHE A 59 -3.08 14.96 4.84
CA PHE A 59 -2.82 15.88 3.70
C PHE A 59 -2.24 15.11 2.49
N MET A 60 -1.35 14.15 2.74
CA MET A 60 -0.66 13.40 1.67
C MET A 60 -1.43 12.18 1.16
N CYS A 61 -2.52 11.77 1.82
CA CYS A 61 -3.24 10.54 1.45
C CYS A 61 -3.86 10.62 0.04
N ASP A 62 -4.40 11.76 -0.34
CA ASP A 62 -5.01 11.94 -1.66
C ASP A 62 -3.95 12.04 -2.76
N GLU A 63 -2.86 12.76 -2.53
CA GLU A 63 -1.72 12.85 -3.45
C GLU A 63 -1.06 11.48 -3.70
N ILE A 64 -0.87 10.69 -2.63
CA ILE A 64 -0.33 9.33 -2.75
C ILE A 64 -1.31 8.44 -3.53
N ALA A 65 -2.62 8.54 -3.26
CA ALA A 65 -3.61 7.78 -4.00
C ALA A 65 -3.63 8.13 -5.50
N GLU A 66 -3.50 9.42 -5.83
CA GLU A 66 -3.38 9.89 -7.21
C GLU A 66 -2.08 9.40 -7.87
N ALA A 67 -0.95 9.46 -7.17
CA ALA A 67 0.32 8.93 -7.64
C ALA A 67 0.26 7.42 -7.94
N ILE A 68 -0.43 6.64 -7.08
CA ILE A 68 -0.64 5.20 -7.33
C ILE A 68 -1.48 4.98 -8.60
N ARG A 69 -2.52 5.79 -8.84
CA ARG A 69 -3.37 5.66 -10.04
C ARG A 69 -2.62 5.99 -11.33
N ASN A 70 -1.72 6.97 -11.26
CA ASN A 70 -0.91 7.42 -12.40
C ASN A 70 0.33 6.56 -12.66
N ALA A 71 0.61 5.57 -11.80
CA ALA A 71 1.72 4.64 -11.99
C ALA A 71 1.44 3.68 -13.16
N GLN A 72 1.99 4.01 -14.33
CA GLN A 72 1.93 3.19 -15.53
C GLN A 72 2.76 1.91 -15.42
#